data_AF-A0A1H0R8Q9-F1
#
_entry.id   AF-A0A1H0R8Q9-F1
#
_cell.length_a   1.000
_cell.length_b   1.000
_cell.length_c   1.000
_cell.angle_alpha   90.00
_cell.angle_beta   90.00
_cell.angle_gamma   90.00
#
_symmetry.space_group_name_H-M   'P 1'
#
loop_
_entity.id
_entity.type
_entity.pdbx_description
1 polymer ?
#
loop_
_entity_poly.entity_id
_entity_poly.type
_entity_poly.pdbx_seq_one_letter_code
_entity_poly.pdbx_strand_id
1 'polypeptide(L)'
;MDTDSQYMVSGVLSSAHPNDQRMAIVLLKGVQLKFPMLQVKHVLADKGYDCTTIYQLVHSLGAYPVIDIIHHTEPPEGFDDDFKPICKQGHSYRYDSYDPKYKTLKFTRPKECKSCPMAESGCQKVHKIKIEQDLRKYTYPARGSESFIELYKKRTAVERVFAYLKEYFGLKRTRHRGLRATVDFQLSSLAYNLCKFALDKLNKRIKISTEAA
;
A
#
# COMPACT_ATOMS: atom_id res chain seq x y z
N MET A 1 -10.21 -3.30 1.24
CA MET A 1 -10.26 -3.54 2.69
C MET A 1 -9.43 -2.45 3.35
N ASP A 2 -9.90 -1.89 4.45
CA ASP A 2 -9.11 -0.94 5.23
C ASP A 2 -8.20 -1.72 6.19
N THR A 3 -6.89 -1.54 6.07
CA THR A 3 -5.91 -2.35 6.80
C THR A 3 -5.83 -2.00 8.29
N ASP A 4 -6.22 -0.79 8.67
CA ASP A 4 -6.19 -0.35 10.07
C ASP A 4 -7.40 -0.90 10.84
N SER A 5 -8.60 -0.74 10.29
CA SER A 5 -9.85 -1.16 10.91
C SER A 5 -10.23 -2.62 10.59
N GLN A 6 -9.62 -3.18 9.56
CA GLN A 6 -9.88 -4.49 8.96
C GLN A 6 -11.24 -4.66 8.28
N TYR A 7 -12.02 -3.59 8.09
CA TYR A 7 -13.31 -3.68 7.41
C TYR A 7 -13.16 -3.90 5.91
N MET A 8 -14.04 -4.75 5.38
CA MET A 8 -14.21 -4.92 3.95
C MET A 8 -15.05 -3.77 3.39
N VAL A 9 -14.38 -2.81 2.74
CA VAL A 9 -15.05 -1.67 2.07
C VAL A 9 -15.69 -2.10 0.75
N SER A 10 -15.00 -2.90 -0.04
CA SER A 10 -15.46 -3.42 -1.33
C SER A 10 -14.68 -4.69 -1.67
N GLY A 11 -15.26 -5.51 -2.54
CA GLY A 11 -14.66 -6.73 -3.07
C GLY A 11 -15.27 -7.07 -4.42
N VAL A 12 -14.49 -7.76 -5.24
CA VAL A 12 -14.92 -8.27 -6.54
C VAL A 12 -14.62 -9.77 -6.58
N LEU A 13 -15.61 -10.55 -6.99
CA LEU A 13 -15.46 -11.98 -7.24
C LEU A 13 -15.36 -12.20 -8.75
N SER A 14 -14.38 -12.97 -9.18
CA SER A 14 -14.23 -13.41 -10.56
C SER A 14 -13.95 -14.91 -10.62
N SER A 15 -14.04 -15.49 -11.82
CA SER A 15 -13.41 -16.79 -12.08
C SER A 15 -11.88 -16.68 -11.95
N ALA A 16 -11.17 -17.80 -11.99
CA ALA A 16 -9.71 -17.83 -11.89
C ALA A 16 -8.97 -17.41 -13.19
N HIS A 17 -9.71 -17.07 -14.25
CA HIS A 17 -9.13 -16.75 -15.57
C HIS A 17 -8.61 -15.31 -15.71
N PRO A 18 -9.33 -14.25 -15.24
CA PRO A 18 -8.85 -12.88 -15.36
C PRO A 18 -7.58 -12.64 -14.56
N ASN A 19 -6.67 -11.83 -15.11
CA ASN A 19 -5.46 -11.39 -14.42
C ASN A 19 -5.84 -10.51 -13.21
N ASP A 20 -5.28 -10.81 -12.03
CA ASP A 20 -5.52 -10.09 -10.78
C ASP A 20 -5.29 -8.58 -10.89
N GLN A 21 -4.29 -8.14 -11.66
CA GLN A 21 -4.03 -6.71 -11.90
C GLN A 21 -5.21 -6.02 -12.58
N ARG A 22 -5.88 -6.70 -13.52
CA ARG A 22 -7.10 -6.17 -14.16
C ARG A 22 -8.25 -6.09 -13.15
N MET A 23 -8.37 -7.09 -12.28
CA MET A 23 -9.40 -7.09 -11.25
C MET A 23 -9.16 -6.00 -10.20
N ALA A 24 -7.91 -5.69 -9.85
CA ALA A 24 -7.56 -4.57 -9.00
C ALA A 24 -7.98 -3.23 -9.61
N ILE A 25 -7.79 -3.02 -10.92
CA ILE A 25 -8.27 -1.81 -11.61
C ILE A 25 -9.79 -1.67 -11.50
N VAL A 26 -10.53 -2.76 -11.73
CA VAL A 26 -12.00 -2.77 -11.59
C VAL A 26 -12.41 -2.45 -10.15
N LEU A 27 -11.74 -3.05 -9.16
CA LEU A 27 -12.02 -2.81 -7.75
C LEU A 27 -11.77 -1.35 -7.36
N LEU A 28 -10.62 -0.78 -7.73
CA LEU A 28 -10.25 0.61 -7.41
C LEU A 28 -11.24 1.62 -8.00
N LYS A 29 -11.58 1.47 -9.29
CA LYS A 29 -12.63 2.29 -9.93
C LYS A 29 -13.98 2.13 -9.24
N GLY A 30 -14.34 0.89 -8.89
CA GLY A 30 -15.59 0.59 -8.19
C GLY A 30 -15.67 1.21 -6.80
N VAL A 31 -14.56 1.27 -6.06
CA VAL A 31 -14.50 1.93 -4.74
C VAL A 31 -14.76 3.42 -4.88
N GLN A 32 -14.11 4.09 -5.85
CA GLN A 32 -14.31 5.52 -6.08
C GLN A 32 -15.76 5.86 -6.44
N LEU A 33 -16.40 5.03 -7.28
CA LEU A 33 -17.79 5.23 -7.68
C LEU A 33 -18.77 5.00 -6.52
N LYS A 34 -18.55 3.98 -5.70
CA LYS A 34 -19.43 3.64 -4.56
C LYS A 34 -19.25 4.60 -3.39
N PHE A 35 -18.03 5.09 -3.17
CA PHE A 35 -17.68 5.90 -2.01
C PHE A 35 -16.86 7.12 -2.44
N PRO A 36 -17.46 8.09 -3.17
CA PRO A 36 -16.73 9.23 -3.71
C PRO A 36 -16.12 10.14 -2.64
N MET A 37 -16.67 10.11 -1.42
CA MET A 37 -16.16 10.87 -0.27
C MET A 37 -15.06 10.14 0.52
N LEU A 38 -14.78 8.87 0.20
CA LEU A 38 -13.75 8.11 0.90
C LEU A 38 -12.37 8.56 0.43
N GLN A 39 -11.64 9.26 1.29
CA GLN A 39 -10.27 9.68 1.00
C GLN A 39 -9.28 8.54 1.27
N VAL A 40 -8.92 7.81 0.22
CA VAL A 40 -7.87 6.80 0.28
C VAL A 40 -6.51 7.50 0.25
N LYS A 41 -5.70 7.32 1.30
CA LYS A 41 -4.34 7.90 1.35
C LYS A 41 -3.31 7.01 0.67
N HIS A 42 -3.35 5.71 0.96
CA HIS A 42 -2.41 4.74 0.43
C HIS A 42 -3.14 3.50 -0.08
N VAL A 43 -2.66 2.93 -1.18
CA VAL A 43 -3.11 1.64 -1.71
C VAL A 43 -1.98 0.64 -1.57
N LEU A 44 -2.18 -0.36 -0.72
CA LEU A 44 -1.20 -1.39 -0.41
C LEU A 44 -1.52 -2.62 -1.23
N ALA A 45 -0.54 -3.16 -1.95
CA ALA A 45 -0.73 -4.38 -2.72
C ALA A 45 0.57 -5.19 -2.79
N ASP A 46 0.42 -6.49 -3.07
CA ASP A 46 1.54 -7.40 -3.26
C ASP A 46 2.39 -7.03 -4.46
N LYS A 47 3.64 -7.52 -4.47
CA LYS A 47 4.57 -7.41 -5.60
C LYS A 47 3.96 -7.83 -6.94
N GLY A 48 3.03 -8.79 -6.95
CA GLY A 48 2.29 -9.22 -8.15
C GLY A 48 1.42 -8.13 -8.80
N TYR A 49 1.16 -7.02 -8.10
CA TYR A 49 0.41 -5.86 -8.59
C TYR A 49 1.32 -4.74 -9.09
N ASP A 50 2.63 -4.98 -9.22
CA ASP A 50 3.58 -4.03 -9.78
C ASP A 50 3.35 -3.81 -11.28
N CYS A 51 2.44 -2.89 -11.60
CA CYS A 51 2.04 -2.56 -12.96
C CYS A 51 1.76 -1.06 -13.10
N THR A 52 2.37 -0.41 -14.11
CA THR A 52 2.27 1.04 -14.35
C THR A 52 0.84 1.59 -14.32
N THR A 53 -0.11 0.84 -14.87
CA THR A 53 -1.53 1.25 -14.91
C THR A 53 -2.15 1.35 -13.51
N ILE A 54 -1.74 0.50 -12.57
CA ILE A 54 -2.19 0.55 -11.17
C ILE A 54 -1.61 1.79 -10.49
N TYR A 55 -0.31 2.07 -10.64
CA TYR A 55 0.31 3.28 -10.10
C TYR A 55 -0.41 4.54 -10.59
N GLN A 56 -0.62 4.66 -11.91
CA GLN A 56 -1.32 5.79 -12.52
C GLN A 56 -2.75 5.96 -11.98
N LEU A 57 -3.50 4.85 -11.85
CA LEU A 57 -4.86 4.88 -11.30
C LEU A 57 -4.87 5.30 -9.83
N VAL A 58 -3.97 4.75 -9.01
CA VAL A 58 -3.89 5.12 -7.58
C VAL A 58 -3.61 6.62 -7.43
N HIS A 59 -2.69 7.16 -8.23
CA HIS A 59 -2.39 8.59 -8.24
C HIS A 59 -3.55 9.45 -8.75
N SER A 60 -4.28 9.01 -9.78
CA SER A 60 -5.45 9.76 -10.28
C SER A 60 -6.59 9.81 -9.26
N LEU A 61 -6.63 8.86 -8.33
CA LEU A 61 -7.52 8.85 -7.17
C LEU A 61 -7.01 9.72 -5.99
N GLY A 62 -5.87 10.39 -6.14
CA GLY A 62 -5.27 11.21 -5.08
C GLY A 62 -4.58 10.40 -3.98
N ALA A 63 -4.36 9.11 -4.20
CA ALA A 63 -3.70 8.20 -3.26
C ALA A 63 -2.26 7.89 -3.69
N TYR A 64 -1.51 7.21 -2.82
CA TYR A 64 -0.13 6.78 -3.09
C TYR A 64 0.02 5.25 -3.04
N PRO A 65 0.69 4.64 -4.03
CA PRO A 65 0.88 3.20 -4.09
C PRO A 65 2.01 2.73 -3.17
N VAL A 66 1.74 1.71 -2.35
CA VAL A 66 2.72 1.01 -1.52
C VAL A 66 2.75 -0.45 -1.99
N ILE A 67 3.54 -0.68 -3.03
CA ILE A 67 3.63 -1.96 -3.76
C ILE A 67 5.11 -2.27 -3.93
N ASP A 68 5.57 -3.46 -3.53
CA ASP A 68 6.95 -3.87 -3.77
C ASP A 68 7.25 -3.98 -5.27
N ILE A 69 8.48 -3.64 -5.68
CA ILE A 69 8.84 -3.54 -7.10
C ILE A 69 9.51 -4.82 -7.61
N ILE A 70 9.18 -5.20 -8.85
CA ILE A 70 9.87 -6.27 -9.58
C ILE A 70 11.01 -5.66 -10.39
N HIS A 71 12.24 -6.01 -10.06
CA HIS A 71 13.40 -5.60 -10.85
C HIS A 71 13.50 -6.45 -12.12
N HIS A 72 13.34 -5.81 -13.26
CA HIS A 72 13.62 -6.41 -14.58
C HIS A 72 14.95 -5.94 -15.16
N THR A 73 15.47 -4.83 -14.62
CA THR A 73 16.70 -4.17 -15.05
C THR A 73 17.42 -3.66 -13.81
N GLU A 74 18.73 -3.49 -13.93
CA GLU A 74 19.55 -2.88 -12.89
C GLU A 74 19.11 -1.42 -12.65
N PRO A 75 19.26 -0.93 -11.41
CA PRO A 75 19.01 0.48 -11.11
C PRO A 75 19.84 1.41 -12.00
N PRO A 76 19.32 2.60 -12.35
CA PRO A 76 20.11 3.60 -13.06
C PRO A 76 21.38 3.96 -12.29
N GLU A 77 22.45 4.30 -13.00
CA GLU A 77 23.70 4.71 -12.39
C GLU A 77 23.49 5.87 -11.40
N GLY A 78 24.09 5.75 -10.21
CA GLY A 78 23.92 6.72 -9.13
C GLY A 78 22.66 6.53 -8.27
N PHE A 79 21.93 5.42 -8.43
CA PHE A 79 20.77 5.06 -7.60
C PHE A 79 20.90 3.63 -7.04
N ASP A 80 20.29 3.38 -5.88
CA ASP A 80 20.19 2.05 -5.28
C ASP A 80 18.97 1.27 -5.79
N ASP A 81 18.79 0.04 -5.31
CA ASP A 81 17.65 -0.83 -5.64
C ASP A 81 16.29 -0.19 -5.27
N ASP A 82 16.27 0.72 -4.30
CA ASP A 82 15.06 1.47 -3.93
C ASP A 82 14.93 2.80 -4.70
N PHE A 83 15.77 3.04 -5.70
CA PHE A 83 15.87 4.28 -6.47
C PHE A 83 16.17 5.51 -5.61
N LYS A 84 16.86 5.34 -4.49
CA LYS A 84 17.42 6.44 -3.71
C LYS A 84 18.76 6.83 -4.33
N PRO A 85 19.08 8.13 -4.42
CA PRO A 85 20.40 8.56 -4.87
C PRO A 85 21.51 7.92 -4.04
N ILE A 86 22.62 7.62 -4.68
CA ILE A 86 23.84 7.11 -4.05
C ILE A 86 24.92 8.20 -4.10
N CYS A 87 25.75 8.30 -3.06
CA CYS A 87 26.90 9.19 -3.05
C CYS A 87 28.08 8.58 -3.83
N LYS A 88 29.11 9.38 -4.16
CA LYS A 88 30.29 8.88 -4.91
C LYS A 88 31.05 7.72 -4.23
N GLN A 89 30.83 7.48 -2.94
CA GLN A 89 31.40 6.36 -2.19
C GLN A 89 30.47 5.14 -2.08
N GLY A 90 29.30 5.15 -2.73
CA GLY A 90 28.36 4.03 -2.71
C GLY A 90 27.31 4.07 -1.58
N HIS A 91 27.29 5.10 -0.73
CA HIS A 91 26.28 5.19 0.34
C HIS A 91 24.96 5.78 -0.15
N SER A 92 23.86 5.08 0.11
CA SER A 92 22.50 5.52 -0.22
C SER A 92 22.04 6.72 0.63
N TYR A 93 21.32 7.65 0.01
CA TYR A 93 20.73 8.80 0.69
C TYR A 93 19.51 8.43 1.51
N ARG A 94 19.30 9.16 2.60
CA ARG A 94 18.23 8.89 3.56
C ARG A 94 17.00 9.72 3.21
N TYR A 95 15.86 9.06 3.06
CA TYR A 95 14.57 9.73 2.95
C TYR A 95 14.33 10.62 4.17
N ASP A 96 14.01 11.88 3.94
CA ASP A 96 13.81 12.90 4.97
C ASP A 96 12.33 13.30 5.07
N SER A 97 11.75 13.73 3.95
CA SER A 97 10.39 14.27 3.95
C SER A 97 9.77 14.25 2.55
N TYR A 98 8.47 14.49 2.50
CA TYR A 98 7.71 14.67 1.27
C TYR A 98 7.06 16.05 1.28
N ASP A 99 7.17 16.75 0.16
CA ASP A 99 6.48 18.01 -0.10
C ASP A 99 5.20 17.74 -0.91
N PRO A 100 3.99 17.86 -0.31
CA PRO A 100 2.75 17.60 -1.02
C PRO A 100 2.44 18.62 -2.10
N LYS A 101 2.91 19.88 -1.98
CA LYS A 101 2.63 20.95 -2.94
C LYS A 101 3.35 20.71 -4.25
N TYR A 102 4.62 20.32 -4.19
CA TYR A 102 5.44 20.03 -5.37
C TYR A 102 5.57 18.53 -5.66
N LYS A 103 4.86 17.68 -4.89
CA LYS A 103 4.91 16.22 -4.94
C LYS A 103 6.33 15.66 -5.00
N THR A 104 7.20 16.20 -4.15
CA THR A 104 8.65 15.98 -4.21
C THR A 104 9.14 15.23 -2.98
N LEU A 105 9.88 14.14 -3.20
CA LEU A 105 10.62 13.41 -2.19
C LEU A 105 11.94 14.13 -1.92
N LYS A 106 12.24 14.34 -0.65
CA LYS A 106 13.49 14.93 -0.18
C LYS A 106 14.37 13.84 0.41
N PHE A 107 15.58 13.74 -0.11
CA PHE A 107 16.61 12.83 0.38
C PHE A 107 17.79 13.63 0.91
N THR A 108 18.25 13.29 2.11
CA THR A 108 19.37 13.93 2.78
C THR A 108 20.59 13.05 2.76
N ARG A 109 21.75 13.70 2.80
CA ARG A 109 23.04 13.05 2.75
C ARG A 109 23.19 12.01 3.87
N PRO A 110 23.78 10.82 3.58
CA PRO A 110 24.04 9.81 4.61
C PRO A 110 24.95 10.35 5.73
N LYS A 111 24.87 9.75 6.93
CA LYS A 111 25.69 10.16 8.09
C LYS A 111 27.17 9.87 7.85
N GLU A 112 27.44 8.78 7.14
CA GLU A 112 28.74 8.28 6.69
C GLU A 112 29.50 9.33 5.86
N CYS A 113 28.74 10.22 5.24
CA CYS A 113 29.25 11.27 4.39
C CYS A 113 29.71 12.53 5.16
N LYS A 114 29.53 12.61 6.49
CA LYS A 114 29.99 13.78 7.28
C LYS A 114 31.51 13.98 7.25
N SER A 115 32.28 12.89 7.26
CA SER A 115 33.75 12.89 7.18
C SER A 115 34.29 12.58 5.78
N CYS A 116 33.41 12.55 4.78
CA CYS A 116 33.78 12.19 3.41
C CYS A 116 34.62 13.33 2.77
N PRO A 117 35.81 13.03 2.22
CA PRO A 117 36.66 14.02 1.53
C PRO A 117 35.97 14.68 0.33
N MET A 118 34.98 14.02 -0.27
CA MET A 118 34.22 14.50 -1.43
C MET A 118 32.93 15.24 -1.04
N ALA A 119 32.82 15.65 0.23
CA ALA A 119 31.67 16.36 0.77
C ALA A 119 31.35 17.67 0.06
N GLU A 120 32.38 18.43 -0.28
CA GLU A 120 32.22 19.77 -0.87
C GLU A 120 32.27 19.74 -2.39
N SER A 121 32.93 18.75 -2.99
CA SER A 121 33.20 18.69 -4.43
C SER A 121 32.32 17.73 -5.24
N GLY A 122 31.52 16.86 -4.58
CA GLY A 122 30.78 15.83 -5.32
C GLY A 122 29.51 15.27 -4.69
N CYS A 123 29.24 15.48 -3.41
CA CYS A 123 28.04 14.97 -2.75
C CYS A 123 27.06 16.09 -2.42
N GLN A 124 25.92 16.13 -3.09
CA GLN A 124 24.87 17.12 -2.79
C GLN A 124 24.35 16.95 -1.35
N LYS A 125 24.02 18.07 -0.69
CA LYS A 125 23.46 18.02 0.68
C LYS A 125 22.05 17.41 0.69
N VAL A 126 21.26 17.74 -0.33
CA VAL A 126 19.85 17.35 -0.46
C VAL A 126 19.54 17.06 -1.92
N HIS A 127 18.96 15.88 -2.19
CA HIS A 127 18.33 15.56 -3.46
C HIS A 127 16.82 15.75 -3.37
N LYS A 128 16.22 16.27 -4.43
CA LYS A 128 14.78 16.51 -4.54
C LYS A 128 14.29 15.82 -5.81
N ILE A 129 13.43 14.81 -5.65
CA ILE A 129 12.92 14.00 -6.76
C ILE A 129 11.41 14.11 -6.79
N LYS A 130 10.84 14.53 -7.93
CA LYS A 130 9.38 14.55 -8.11
C LYS A 130 8.87 13.13 -8.37
N ILE A 131 7.79 12.74 -7.69
CA ILE A 131 7.18 11.42 -7.91
C ILE A 131 6.71 11.24 -9.37
N GLU A 132 6.32 12.33 -10.03
CA GLU A 132 5.82 12.35 -11.40
C GLU A 132 6.89 11.99 -12.44
N GLN A 133 8.19 12.01 -12.09
CA GLN A 133 9.25 11.54 -12.99
C GLN A 133 9.08 10.07 -13.34
N ASP A 134 8.68 9.25 -12.37
CA ASP A 134 8.38 7.83 -12.57
C ASP A 134 7.56 7.36 -11.37
N LEU A 135 6.24 7.25 -11.55
CA LEU A 135 5.29 6.88 -10.48
C LEU A 135 5.56 5.47 -9.91
N ARG A 136 6.24 4.62 -10.69
CA ARG A 136 6.59 3.27 -10.25
C ARG A 136 7.84 3.32 -9.38
N LYS A 137 8.87 4.09 -9.74
CA LYS A 137 10.11 4.18 -8.94
C LYS A 137 9.93 5.07 -7.72
N TYR A 138 9.28 6.22 -7.89
CA TYR A 138 9.17 7.26 -6.88
C TYR A 138 7.76 7.33 -6.32
N THR A 139 7.56 6.75 -5.14
CA THR A 139 6.29 6.77 -4.40
C THR A 139 6.43 7.48 -3.06
N TYR A 140 5.31 7.79 -2.42
CA TYR A 140 5.26 8.35 -1.08
C TYR A 140 4.59 7.35 -0.11
N PRO A 141 5.24 7.02 1.02
CA PRO A 141 6.63 7.33 1.37
C PRO A 141 7.66 6.72 0.41
N ALA A 142 8.89 7.24 0.40
CA ALA A 142 9.93 6.74 -0.50
C ALA A 142 10.18 5.22 -0.31
N ARG A 143 10.44 4.51 -1.39
CA ARG A 143 10.76 3.07 -1.36
C ARG A 143 11.95 2.81 -0.42
N GLY A 144 11.89 1.67 0.27
CA GLY A 144 12.90 1.28 1.27
C GLY A 144 13.08 2.24 2.44
N SER A 145 12.21 3.24 2.61
CA SER A 145 12.15 4.01 3.86
C SER A 145 11.46 3.19 4.95
N GLU A 146 11.78 3.47 6.20
CA GLU A 146 11.12 2.84 7.35
C GLU A 146 9.59 3.03 7.29
N SER A 147 9.14 4.24 6.95
CA SER A 147 7.71 4.53 6.76
C SER A 147 7.06 3.70 5.64
N PHE A 148 7.77 3.44 4.54
CA PHE A 148 7.27 2.57 3.48
C PHE A 148 7.16 1.12 3.96
N ILE A 149 8.18 0.62 4.66
CA ILE A 149 8.22 -0.74 5.22
C ILE A 149 7.08 -0.94 6.21
N GLU A 150 6.86 0.00 7.13
CA GLU A 150 5.79 -0.07 8.12
C GLU A 150 4.40 -0.04 7.48
N LEU A 151 4.19 0.80 6.46
CA LEU A 151 2.95 0.75 5.68
C LEU A 151 2.80 -0.60 4.98
N TYR A 152 3.83 -1.08 4.29
CA TYR A 152 3.77 -2.31 3.51
C TYR A 152 3.40 -3.53 4.38
N LYS A 153 3.90 -3.61 5.61
CA LYS A 153 3.55 -4.67 6.59
C LYS A 153 2.04 -4.77 6.86
N LYS A 154 1.31 -3.65 6.79
CA LYS A 154 -0.15 -3.63 7.05
C LYS A 154 -0.95 -4.44 6.01
N ARG A 155 -0.38 -4.74 4.84
CA ARG A 155 -1.02 -5.56 3.80
C ARG A 155 -1.47 -6.94 4.30
N THR A 156 -0.71 -7.53 5.23
CA THR A 156 -1.02 -8.83 5.87
C THR A 156 -2.39 -8.89 6.54
N ALA A 157 -2.99 -7.74 6.87
CA ALA A 157 -4.35 -7.68 7.36
C ALA A 157 -5.36 -8.30 6.37
N VAL A 158 -5.16 -8.08 5.06
CA VAL A 158 -6.02 -8.65 4.02
C VAL A 158 -5.96 -10.18 4.02
N GLU A 159 -4.78 -10.76 4.15
CA GLU A 159 -4.58 -12.22 4.22
C GLU A 159 -5.30 -12.83 5.42
N ARG A 160 -5.22 -12.19 6.59
CA ARG A 160 -5.96 -12.62 7.79
C ARG A 160 -7.46 -12.60 7.58
N VAL A 161 -8.00 -11.53 6.99
CA VAL A 161 -9.44 -11.44 6.71
C VAL A 161 -9.86 -12.51 5.72
N PHE A 162 -9.08 -12.75 4.66
CA PHE A 162 -9.35 -13.85 3.74
C PHE A 162 -9.31 -15.23 4.42
N ALA A 163 -8.41 -15.45 5.37
CA ALA A 163 -8.39 -16.67 6.17
C ALA A 163 -9.69 -16.82 6.98
N TYR A 164 -10.12 -15.77 7.68
CA TYR A 164 -11.37 -15.78 8.43
C TYR A 164 -12.58 -16.06 7.53
N LEU A 165 -12.66 -15.42 6.37
CA LEU A 165 -13.76 -15.64 5.44
C LEU A 165 -13.82 -17.09 4.95
N LYS A 166 -12.66 -17.69 4.68
CA LYS A 166 -12.55 -19.09 4.25
C LYS A 166 -12.95 -20.05 5.37
N GLU A 167 -12.42 -19.85 6.57
CA GLU A 167 -12.55 -20.78 7.69
C GLU A 167 -13.89 -20.65 8.41
N TYR A 168 -14.28 -19.42 8.77
CA TYR A 168 -15.42 -19.16 9.64
C TYR A 168 -16.67 -18.71 8.88
N PHE A 169 -16.53 -17.97 7.78
CA PHE A 169 -17.67 -17.42 7.03
C PHE A 169 -18.05 -18.23 5.79
N GLY A 170 -17.61 -19.49 5.70
CA GLY A 170 -18.15 -20.46 4.75
C GLY A 170 -17.60 -20.40 3.32
N LEU A 171 -16.67 -19.47 3.00
CA LEU A 171 -16.14 -19.36 1.63
C LEU A 171 -15.32 -20.58 1.19
N LYS A 172 -14.77 -21.38 2.10
CA LYS A 172 -14.10 -22.64 1.75
C LYS A 172 -15.11 -23.76 1.42
N ARG A 173 -16.33 -23.66 1.95
CA ARG A 173 -17.35 -24.72 1.87
C ARG A 173 -18.34 -24.51 0.73
N THR A 174 -18.49 -23.29 0.22
CA THR A 174 -19.38 -23.06 -0.92
C THR A 174 -18.95 -23.90 -2.13
N ARG A 175 -19.96 -24.41 -2.84
CA ARG A 175 -19.84 -25.10 -4.14
C ARG A 175 -20.59 -24.35 -5.24
N HIS A 176 -21.20 -23.23 -4.89
CA HIS A 176 -21.95 -22.40 -5.82
C HIS A 176 -21.01 -21.77 -6.85
N ARG A 177 -21.55 -21.50 -8.04
CA ARG A 177 -20.84 -20.87 -9.17
C ARG A 177 -21.65 -19.69 -9.70
N GLY A 178 -20.97 -18.81 -10.44
CA GLY A 178 -21.60 -17.65 -11.07
C GLY A 178 -22.30 -16.74 -10.06
N LEU A 179 -23.57 -16.39 -10.34
CA LEU A 179 -24.35 -15.48 -9.52
C LEU A 179 -24.48 -15.96 -8.06
N ARG A 180 -24.71 -17.25 -7.85
CA ARG A 180 -24.87 -17.80 -6.49
C ARG A 180 -23.58 -17.67 -5.66
N ALA A 181 -22.41 -17.88 -6.28
CA ALA A 181 -21.12 -17.66 -5.61
C ALA A 181 -20.91 -16.18 -5.24
N THR A 182 -21.39 -15.27 -6.07
CA THR A 182 -21.33 -13.82 -5.80
C THR A 182 -22.19 -13.46 -4.60
N VAL A 183 -23.41 -14.02 -4.52
CA VAL A 183 -24.29 -13.83 -3.36
C VAL A 183 -23.65 -14.39 -2.09
N ASP A 184 -23.11 -15.60 -2.13
CA ASP A 184 -22.39 -16.19 -0.98
C ASP A 184 -21.25 -15.28 -0.52
N PHE A 185 -20.41 -14.79 -1.46
CA PHE A 185 -19.32 -13.89 -1.15
C PHE A 185 -19.80 -12.60 -0.48
N GLN A 186 -20.87 -12.00 -0.99
CA GLN A 186 -21.45 -10.78 -0.42
C GLN A 186 -22.01 -11.01 0.99
N LEU A 187 -22.74 -12.11 1.20
CA LEU A 187 -23.30 -12.46 2.51
C LEU A 187 -22.18 -12.75 3.53
N SER A 188 -21.15 -13.51 3.15
CA SER A 188 -20.00 -13.76 4.02
C SER A 188 -19.24 -12.49 4.36
N SER A 189 -19.06 -11.58 3.38
CA SER A 189 -18.40 -10.29 3.59
C SER A 189 -19.20 -9.40 4.54
N LEU A 190 -20.52 -9.36 4.39
CA LEU A 190 -21.43 -8.62 5.27
C LEU A 190 -21.39 -9.19 6.70
N ALA A 191 -21.52 -10.50 6.84
CA ALA A 191 -21.46 -11.18 8.13
C ALA A 191 -20.13 -10.91 8.84
N TYR A 192 -19.00 -10.97 8.12
CA TYR A 192 -17.69 -10.62 8.66
C TYR A 192 -17.66 -9.19 9.20
N ASN A 193 -18.10 -8.21 8.39
CA ASN A 193 -18.13 -6.81 8.81
C ASN A 193 -19.02 -6.57 10.04
N LEU A 194 -20.17 -7.26 10.14
CA LEU A 194 -21.07 -7.18 11.30
C LEU A 194 -20.41 -7.74 12.56
N CYS A 195 -19.78 -8.91 12.47
CA CYS A 195 -19.03 -9.49 13.58
C CYS A 195 -17.89 -8.57 14.04
N LYS A 196 -17.14 -8.02 13.09
CA LYS A 196 -16.05 -7.08 13.38
C LYS A 196 -16.56 -5.81 14.07
N PHE A 197 -17.68 -5.27 13.60
CA PHE A 197 -18.35 -4.12 14.24
C PHE A 197 -18.79 -4.40 15.67
N ALA A 198 -19.43 -5.54 15.91
CA ALA A 198 -19.84 -5.95 17.25
C ALA A 198 -18.63 -6.08 18.18
N LEU A 199 -17.56 -6.71 17.71
CA LEU A 199 -16.31 -6.89 18.46
C LEU A 199 -15.66 -5.54 18.81
N ASP A 200 -15.59 -4.60 17.86
CA ASP A 200 -15.02 -3.27 18.10
C ASP A 200 -15.84 -2.49 19.14
N LYS A 201 -17.17 -2.60 19.09
CA LYS A 201 -18.05 -1.98 20.10
C LYS A 201 -17.86 -2.61 21.48
N LEU A 202 -17.71 -3.92 21.56
CA LEU A 202 -17.45 -4.63 22.82
C LEU A 202 -16.10 -4.24 23.41
N ASN A 203 -15.04 -4.24 22.61
CA ASN A 203 -13.69 -3.85 23.06
C ASN A 203 -13.64 -2.41 23.57
N LYS A 204 -14.38 -1.49 22.92
CA LYS A 204 -14.51 -0.10 23.40
C LYS A 204 -15.19 -0.04 24.77
N ARG A 205 -16.26 -0.81 24.99
CA ARG A 205 -16.95 -0.87 26.29
C ARG A 205 -16.03 -1.42 27.38
N ILE A 206 -15.34 -2.53 27.10
CA ILE A 206 -14.39 -3.14 28.05
C ILE A 206 -13.32 -2.13 28.45
N LYS A 207 -12.71 -1.46 27.47
CA LYS A 207 -11.67 -0.45 27.73
C LYS A 207 -12.16 0.68 28.63
N ILE A 208 -13.36 1.23 28.38
CA ILE A 208 -13.97 2.27 29.21
C ILE A 208 -14.20 1.75 30.63
N SER A 209 -14.68 0.52 30.79
CA SER A 209 -14.90 -0.09 32.10
C SER A 209 -13.60 -0.34 32.87
N THR A 210 -12.49 -0.66 32.18
CA THR A 210 -11.18 -0.85 32.80
C THR A 210 -10.51 0.47 33.20
N GLU A 211 -10.73 1.55 32.44
CA GLU A 211 -10.19 2.89 32.77
C GLU A 211 -10.97 3.59 33.90
N ALA A 212 -12.21 3.15 34.17
CA ALA A 212 -13.07 3.69 35.24
C ALA A 212 -12.90 2.96 36.59
N ALA A 213 -12.12 1.88 36.63
CA ALA A 213 -11.83 1.07 37.82
C ALA A 213 -10.41 1.37 38.32
#